data_AF-A0A934HL05-F1
#
_entry.id   AF-A0A934HL05-F1
#
_cell.length_a   1.000
_cell.length_b   1.000
_cell.length_c   1.000
_cell.angle_alpha   90.00
_cell.angle_beta   90.00
_cell.angle_gamma   90.00
#
_symmetry.space_group_name_H-M   'P 1'
#
loop_
_entity.id
_entity.type
_entity.pdbx_description
1 polymer ?
#
loop_
_entity_poly.entity_id
_entity_poly.type
_entity_poly.pdbx_seq_one_letter_code
_entity_poly.pdbx_strand_id
1 'polypeptide(L)'
;MKQSKKIKDMSIHEASAFWDEHDFCEFEDTAEVKELRFSLKKKKYIGVDMGLYSKIKNKAKKLHKDEDILIAEWLSEKVKV
;
A
#
# COMPACT_ATOMS: atom_id res chain seq x y z
N MET A 1 10.99 -25.51 -20.81
CA MET A 1 10.45 -24.69 -19.71
C MET A 1 11.59 -24.41 -18.74
N LYS A 2 12.26 -23.26 -18.87
CA LYS A 2 13.34 -22.87 -17.93
C LYS A 2 12.70 -22.11 -16.76
N GLN A 3 13.07 -22.50 -15.55
CA GLN A 3 12.56 -21.90 -14.32
C GLN A 3 13.06 -20.45 -14.23
N SER A 4 12.13 -19.52 -14.06
CA SER A 4 12.40 -18.14 -13.70
C SER A 4 13.25 -18.12 -12.43
N LYS A 5 14.52 -17.68 -12.54
CA LYS A 5 15.36 -17.39 -11.37
C LYS A 5 14.55 -16.47 -10.46
N LYS A 6 14.33 -16.90 -9.22
CA LYS A 6 13.69 -16.07 -8.19
C LYS A 6 14.46 -14.76 -8.11
N ILE A 7 13.86 -13.68 -8.60
CA ILE A 7 14.36 -12.33 -8.38
C ILE A 7 14.38 -12.18 -6.86
N LYS A 8 15.58 -11.99 -6.33
CA LYS A 8 15.85 -11.76 -4.91
C LYS A 8 14.94 -10.60 -4.45
N ASP A 9 14.33 -10.69 -3.27
CA ASP A 9 13.58 -9.56 -2.70
C ASP A 9 14.52 -8.36 -2.64
N MET A 10 14.35 -7.45 -3.60
CA MET A 10 15.18 -6.27 -3.79
C MET A 10 14.34 -5.07 -3.40
N SER A 11 14.91 -4.17 -2.61
CA SER A 11 14.25 -2.91 -2.27
C SER A 11 14.10 -2.03 -3.52
N ILE A 12 13.15 -1.09 -3.48
CA ILE A 12 12.91 -0.17 -4.61
C ILE A 12 14.18 0.62 -4.98
N HIS A 13 15.00 0.97 -3.98
CA HIS A 13 16.25 1.71 -4.20
C HIS A 13 17.32 0.86 -4.89
N GLU A 14 17.47 -0.39 -4.47
CA GLU A 14 18.40 -1.32 -5.10
C GLU A 14 17.97 -1.63 -6.55
N ALA A 15 16.66 -1.76 -6.79
CA ALA A 15 16.14 -1.96 -8.14
C ALA A 15 16.37 -0.74 -9.04
N SER A 16 16.20 0.47 -8.50
CA SER A 16 16.51 1.71 -9.22
C SER A 16 17.97 1.76 -9.63
N ALA A 17 18.89 1.55 -8.68
CA ALA A 17 20.33 1.59 -8.96
C ALA A 17 20.76 0.52 -9.97
N PHE A 18 20.15 -0.67 -9.94
CA PHE A 18 20.42 -1.72 -10.92
C PHE A 18 20.06 -1.30 -12.34
N TRP A 19 18.89 -0.67 -12.53
CA TRP A 19 18.41 -0.21 -13.83
C TRP A 19 19.05 1.09 -14.32
N ASP A 20 19.75 1.83 -13.46
CA ASP A 20 20.59 2.96 -13.87
C ASP A 20 21.83 2.49 -14.67
N GLU A 21 22.29 1.25 -14.42
CA GLU A 21 23.50 0.68 -15.04
C GLU A 21 23.22 -0.37 -16.14
N HIS A 22 22.00 -0.92 -16.22
CA HIS A 22 21.64 -2.00 -17.15
C HIS A 22 20.45 -1.61 -18.02
N ASP A 23 20.52 -1.90 -19.32
CA ASP A 23 19.36 -1.76 -20.22
C ASP A 23 18.44 -2.99 -20.09
N PHE A 24 17.12 -2.77 -20.18
CA PHE A 24 16.12 -3.84 -20.18
C PHE A 24 16.29 -4.79 -21.38
N CYS A 25 16.90 -4.34 -22.48
CA CYS A 25 17.19 -5.14 -23.66
C CYS A 25 18.30 -6.18 -23.46
N GLU A 26 19.10 -6.06 -22.40
CA GLU A 26 20.19 -7.00 -22.09
C GLU A 26 19.67 -8.35 -21.56
N PHE A 27 18.38 -8.44 -21.26
CA PHE A 27 17.74 -9.61 -20.69
C PHE A 27 16.71 -10.16 -21.67
N GLU A 28 16.88 -11.40 -22.14
CA GLU A 28 15.94 -12.04 -23.08
C GLU A 28 14.58 -12.42 -22.45
N ASP A 29 14.48 -12.38 -21.11
CA ASP A 29 13.32 -12.81 -20.32
C ASP A 29 12.48 -11.64 -19.75
N THR A 30 12.79 -10.38 -20.10
CA THR A 30 12.05 -9.19 -19.63
C THR A 30 10.87 -8.88 -20.54
N ALA A 31 9.66 -9.20 -20.07
CA ALA A 31 8.42 -8.77 -20.73
C ALA A 31 8.00 -7.39 -20.23
N GLU A 32 7.70 -6.48 -21.15
CA GLU A 32 7.05 -5.20 -20.83
C GLU A 32 5.74 -5.46 -20.08
N VAL A 33 5.60 -4.90 -18.88
CA VAL A 33 4.39 -5.06 -18.06
C VAL A 33 3.27 -4.19 -18.64
N LYS A 34 2.43 -4.80 -19.48
CA LYS A 34 1.32 -4.10 -20.16
C LYS A 34 0.10 -3.86 -19.27
N GLU A 35 -0.06 -4.62 -18.18
CA GLU A 35 -1.18 -4.47 -17.23
C GLU A 35 -0.70 -4.09 -15.83
N LEU A 36 -0.48 -2.79 -15.61
CA LEU A 36 -0.31 -2.25 -14.27
C LEU A 36 -1.68 -2.21 -13.56
N ARG A 37 -1.95 -3.18 -12.67
CA ARG A 37 -3.16 -3.21 -11.85
C ARG A 37 -3.00 -2.35 -10.61
N PHE A 38 -3.30 -1.07 -10.71
CA PHE A 38 -3.43 -0.19 -9.54
C PHE A 38 -4.79 -0.40 -8.86
N SER A 39 -4.80 -0.78 -7.58
CA SER A 39 -6.03 -0.70 -6.78
C SER A 39 -6.26 0.76 -6.33
N LEU A 40 -6.79 1.58 -7.24
CA LEU A 40 -7.18 2.96 -6.93
C LEU A 40 -8.42 2.95 -6.03
N LYS A 41 -8.21 2.77 -4.72
CA LYS A 41 -9.28 2.98 -3.74
C LYS A 41 -9.56 4.48 -3.65
N LYS A 42 -10.79 4.90 -4.00
CA LYS A 42 -11.25 6.27 -3.73
C LYS A 42 -11.07 6.57 -2.24
N LYS A 43 -10.26 7.58 -1.93
CA LYS A 43 -10.12 8.07 -0.56
C LYS A 43 -11.46 8.64 -0.12
N LYS A 44 -12.08 8.06 0.91
CA LYS A 44 -13.26 8.63 1.56
C LYS A 44 -12.77 9.70 2.54
N TYR A 45 -13.09 10.96 2.26
CA TYR A 45 -12.80 12.05 3.18
C TYR A 45 -13.92 12.15 4.21
N ILE A 46 -13.57 12.08 5.50
CA ILE A 46 -14.52 12.11 6.60
C ILE A 46 -14.11 13.25 7.51
N GLY A 47 -14.98 14.26 7.62
CA GLY A 47 -14.79 15.35 8.57
C GLY A 47 -15.03 14.82 9.98
N VAL A 48 -13.97 14.77 10.79
CA VAL A 48 -14.04 14.35 12.20
C VAL A 48 -13.64 15.54 13.06
N ASP A 49 -14.42 15.79 14.12
CA ASP A 49 -14.06 16.78 15.14
C ASP A 49 -12.67 16.46 15.75
N MET A 50 -11.85 17.48 15.99
CA MET A 50 -10.48 17.33 16.47
C MET A 50 -10.40 16.69 17.87
N GLY A 51 -11.38 16.97 18.73
CA GLY A 51 -11.49 16.34 20.05
C GLY A 51 -11.82 14.86 19.94
N LEU A 52 -12.73 14.50 19.04
CA LEU A 52 -13.05 13.10 18.73
C LEU A 52 -11.85 12.36 18.11
N TYR A 53 -11.17 12.97 17.14
CA TYR A 53 -10.01 12.38 16.49
C TYR A 53 -8.89 12.08 17.49
N SER A 54 -8.63 13.00 18.43
CA SER A 54 -7.63 12.81 19.50
C SER A 54 -7.94 11.59 20.37
N LYS A 55 -9.22 11.34 20.68
CA LYS A 55 -9.66 10.15 21.43
C LYS A 55 -9.45 8.87 20.63
N ILE A 56 -9.78 8.88 19.34
CA ILE A 56 -9.59 7.75 18.43
C ILE A 56 -8.11 7.40 18.34
N LYS A 57 -7.24 8.39 18.10
CA LYS A 57 -5.79 8.21 18.02
C LYS A 57 -5.20 7.55 19.28
N ASN A 58 -5.60 8.02 20.46
CA ASN A 58 -5.14 7.44 21.72
C ASN A 58 -5.62 6.00 21.90
N LYS A 59 -6.82 5.67 21.41
CA LYS A 59 -7.36 4.30 21.45
C LYS A 59 -6.69 3.39 20.42
N ALA A 60 -6.41 3.89 19.22
CA ALA A 60 -5.66 3.22 18.15
C ALA A 60 -4.30 2.75 18.66
N LYS A 61 -3.55 3.66 19.29
CA LYS A 61 -2.25 3.39 19.90
C LYS A 61 -2.31 2.31 20.97
N LYS A 62 -3.35 2.31 21.81
CA LYS A 62 -3.55 1.29 22.87
C LYS A 62 -3.91 -0.08 22.31
N LEU A 63 -4.58 -0.12 21.15
CA LEU A 63 -5.05 -1.35 20.52
C LEU A 63 -4.11 -1.88 19.43
N HIS A 64 -3.00 -1.19 19.16
CA HIS A 64 -2.07 -1.50 18.06
C HIS A 64 -2.80 -1.65 16.71
N LYS A 65 -3.80 -0.79 16.48
CA LYS A 65 -4.57 -0.71 15.23
C LYS A 65 -4.38 0.67 14.61
N ASP A 66 -4.54 0.77 13.29
CA ASP A 66 -4.59 2.05 12.59
C ASP A 66 -5.84 2.85 12.96
N GLU A 67 -5.71 4.18 13.00
CA GLU A 67 -6.82 5.09 13.27
C GLU A 67 -7.97 4.89 12.27
N ASP A 68 -7.65 4.67 11.00
CA ASP A 68 -8.62 4.45 9.92
C ASP A 68 -9.51 3.22 10.16
N ILE A 69 -8.95 2.15 10.75
CA ILE A 69 -9.68 0.93 11.09
C ILE A 69 -10.71 1.25 12.17
N LEU A 70 -10.31 1.96 13.22
CA LEU A 70 -11.22 2.35 14.31
C LEU A 70 -12.30 3.34 13.84
N ILE A 71 -11.97 4.24 12.92
CA ILE A 71 -12.95 5.15 12.30
C ILE A 71 -13.98 4.34 11.51
N ALA A 72 -13.53 3.36 10.72
CA ALA A 72 -14.42 2.50 9.93
C ALA A 72 -15.32 1.62 10.82
N GLU A 73 -14.77 1.00 11.87
CA GLU A 73 -15.51 0.23 12.87
C GLU A 73 -16.59 1.12 13.53
N TRP A 74 -16.20 2.31 14.02
CA TRP A 74 -17.13 3.24 14.67
C TRP A 74 -18.24 3.71 13.73
N LEU A 75 -17.93 4.03 12.47
CA LEU A 75 -18.92 4.41 11.48
C LEU A 75 -19.88 3.27 11.16
N SER A 76 -19.39 2.03 11.06
CA SER A 76 -20.25 0.87 10.83
C SER A 76 -21.22 0.60 11.98
N GLU A 77 -20.81 0.89 13.22
CA GLU A 77 -21.67 0.76 14.41
C GLU A 77 -22.75 1.84 14.49
N LYS A 78 -22.39 3.09 14.18
CA LYS A 78 -23.25 4.27 14.39
C LYS A 78 -24.09 4.63 13.17
N VAL A 79 -23.56 4.40 11.99
CA VAL A 79 -24.21 4.66 10.71
C VAL A 79 -24.44 3.28 10.11
N LYS A 80 -25.58 2.67 10.40
CA LYS A 80 -26.01 1.47 9.66
C LYS A 80 -26.21 1.86 8.19
N VAL A 81 -25.14 1.81 7.40
CA VAL A 81 -25.18 1.86 5.93
C VAL A 81 -25.08 0.44 5.41
#